data_AF-A0A0F9HJT2-F1
#
_entry.id   AF-A0A0F9HJT2-F1
#
_cell.length_a   1.000
_cell.length_b   1.000
_cell.length_c   1.000
_cell.angle_alpha   90.00
_cell.angle_beta   90.00
_cell.angle_gamma   90.00
#
_symmetry.space_group_name_H-M   'P 1'
#
loop_
_entity.id
_entity.type
_entity.pdbx_description
1 polymer ?
#
loop_
_entity_poly.entity_id
_entity_poly.type
_entity_poly.pdbx_seq_one_letter_code
_entity_poly.pdbx_strand_id
1 'polypeptide(L)'
;MGRRPYTIGITISLLGLLAGSLGCATPTGPGAGLSDPAAWQRARLFDGKRYDWLHGAYKVSDGYLIVGVDNHKGILIKLDGDGVTRWVRRYSYTKHDELYYARETRDGGYAIAGTASGEGENDGLLIKTGSDGREEWHRIFRGKCNRLRGLDEIEKGYILVGSTTGNEFGYVIETDADGRMVADATFGTPGSLDAFYSIAQIKGGFLLTGCTGGESWSRRYGWALTIDSALKKRHEKLYPGPAPLFLTSSVAAPEGGYLLAGMVDCKGYNACLIKVGPSLGKEWDVTLAGGNNELYPSLFWDAAGNCNILSANGSIRNTWISRITNPASGRRRPRRVKGPPGRFKPPTARIAQPGVPADGDPPPTPPSARHGRGP
;
A
#
# COMPACT_ATOMS: atom_id res chain seq x y z
N MET A 1 7.91 -27.30 -27.17
CA MET A 1 6.87 -26.32 -26.82
C MET A 1 7.52 -25.12 -26.13
N GLY A 2 7.75 -24.03 -26.86
CA GLY A 2 8.42 -22.83 -26.32
C GLY A 2 7.48 -22.01 -25.45
N ARG A 3 7.85 -21.79 -24.19
CA ARG A 3 7.15 -20.84 -23.32
C ARG A 3 7.49 -19.42 -23.75
N ARG A 4 6.47 -18.59 -23.99
CA ARG A 4 6.65 -17.18 -24.31
C ARG A 4 7.17 -16.46 -23.04
N PRO A 5 8.22 -15.62 -23.14
CA PRO A 5 8.70 -14.82 -22.00
C PRO A 5 7.64 -13.80 -21.56
N TYR A 6 7.41 -13.69 -20.25
CA TYR A 6 6.49 -12.71 -19.65
C TYR A 6 7.20 -11.36 -19.48
N THR A 7 6.43 -10.27 -19.54
CA THR A 7 6.93 -8.90 -19.59
C THR A 7 6.25 -8.07 -18.51
N ILE A 8 7.01 -7.29 -17.73
CA ILE A 8 6.47 -6.40 -16.69
C ILE A 8 6.05 -5.09 -17.35
N GLY A 9 4.80 -4.69 -17.11
CA GLY A 9 4.32 -3.33 -17.36
C GLY A 9 4.36 -2.54 -16.07
N ILE A 10 5.05 -1.38 -16.08
CA ILE A 10 4.87 -0.37 -15.03
C ILE A 10 3.84 0.62 -15.56
N THR A 11 2.72 0.79 -14.85
CA THR A 11 1.66 1.71 -15.26
C THR A 11 1.51 2.81 -14.23
N ILE A 12 1.79 4.06 -14.60
CA ILE A 12 1.47 5.21 -13.78
C ILE A 12 0.03 5.62 -14.10
N SER A 13 -0.91 5.40 -13.17
CA SER A 13 -2.32 5.74 -13.35
C SER A 13 -2.67 6.97 -12.51
N LEU A 14 -3.07 8.08 -13.14
CA LEU A 14 -3.76 9.16 -12.41
C LEU A 14 -5.17 8.68 -12.07
N LEU A 15 -5.45 8.42 -10.79
CA LEU A 15 -6.80 8.22 -10.30
C LEU A 15 -7.30 9.54 -9.70
N GLY A 16 -8.05 10.29 -10.51
CA GLY A 16 -8.84 11.41 -10.00
C GLY A 16 -10.00 10.87 -9.16
N LEU A 17 -10.09 11.28 -7.89
CA LEU A 17 -11.27 11.02 -7.06
C LEU A 17 -12.49 11.72 -7.67
N LEU A 18 -13.40 10.95 -8.27
CA LEU A 18 -14.75 11.40 -8.59
C LEU A 18 -15.57 11.43 -7.30
N ALA A 19 -15.79 12.62 -6.76
CA ALA A 19 -16.83 12.85 -5.76
C ALA A 19 -18.22 12.65 -6.40
N GLY A 20 -19.12 12.02 -5.68
CA GLY A 20 -20.34 11.39 -6.20
C GLY A 20 -21.38 12.28 -6.90
N SER A 21 -22.15 11.57 -7.73
CA SER A 21 -23.50 11.83 -8.26
C SER A 21 -23.79 13.15 -9.02
N LEU A 22 -23.77 13.07 -10.36
CA LEU A 22 -24.93 13.20 -11.28
C LEU A 22 -24.49 13.74 -12.66
N GLY A 23 -24.88 13.01 -13.71
CA GLY A 23 -25.03 13.56 -15.06
C GLY A 23 -23.85 13.33 -16.01
N CYS A 24 -24.10 12.54 -17.06
CA CYS A 24 -23.29 12.49 -18.28
C CYS A 24 -22.94 13.91 -18.78
N ALA A 25 -21.65 14.16 -19.00
CA ALA A 25 -21.19 15.09 -20.01
C ALA A 25 -19.78 14.66 -20.45
N THR A 26 -19.69 14.13 -21.67
CA THR A 26 -18.41 13.96 -22.38
C THR A 26 -17.83 15.36 -22.69
N PRO A 27 -16.58 15.65 -22.34
CA PRO A 27 -15.95 16.89 -22.79
C PRO A 27 -15.50 16.72 -24.24
N THR A 28 -16.28 17.27 -25.18
CA THR A 28 -15.82 17.54 -26.54
C THR A 28 -15.11 18.90 -26.54
N GLY A 29 -13.78 18.88 -26.48
CA GLY A 29 -12.95 20.07 -26.62
C GLY A 29 -11.50 19.68 -26.97
N PRO A 30 -10.94 20.16 -28.09
CA PRO A 30 -9.56 19.86 -28.45
C PRO A 30 -8.65 20.75 -27.60
N GLY A 31 -7.83 20.16 -26.72
CA GLY A 31 -6.84 20.94 -25.96
C GLY A 31 -6.36 20.40 -24.61
N ALA A 32 -6.81 19.23 -24.16
CA ALA A 32 -6.18 18.49 -23.07
C ALA A 32 -6.23 17.00 -23.39
N GLY A 33 -5.56 16.62 -24.49
CA GLY A 33 -5.40 15.23 -24.87
C GLY A 33 -4.59 14.52 -23.80
N LEU A 34 -5.18 13.46 -23.24
CA LEU A 34 -4.45 12.37 -22.61
C LEU A 34 -3.36 11.96 -23.60
N SER A 35 -2.11 12.34 -23.32
CA SER A 35 -0.98 11.97 -24.16
C SER A 35 -0.90 10.44 -24.19
N ASP A 36 -0.91 9.92 -25.40
CA ASP A 36 -0.76 8.53 -25.82
C ASP A 36 -0.18 7.56 -24.74
N PRO A 37 -0.94 6.54 -24.30
CA PRO A 37 -0.46 5.49 -23.40
C PRO A 37 0.65 4.58 -24.00
N ALA A 38 1.09 4.80 -25.23
CA ALA A 38 1.92 3.85 -25.98
C ALA A 38 3.46 4.02 -25.86
N ALA A 39 3.99 4.89 -25.01
CA ALA A 39 5.45 5.12 -24.92
C ALA A 39 6.14 4.59 -23.64
N TRP A 40 5.55 3.64 -22.90
CA TRP A 40 6.08 3.22 -21.60
C TRP A 40 6.87 1.90 -21.68
N GLN A 41 8.15 1.96 -21.32
CA GLN A 41 9.10 0.85 -21.49
C GLN A 41 8.80 -0.31 -20.54
N ARG A 42 8.71 -1.49 -21.15
CA ARG A 42 8.49 -2.77 -20.49
C ARG A 42 9.82 -3.40 -20.08
N ALA A 43 10.16 -3.40 -18.79
CA ALA A 43 11.38 -4.04 -18.30
C ALA A 43 11.17 -5.56 -18.11
N ARG A 44 12.05 -6.39 -18.67
CA ARG A 44 12.09 -7.84 -18.41
C ARG A 44 12.98 -8.09 -17.18
N LEU A 45 12.43 -7.99 -15.97
CA LEU A 45 13.23 -8.14 -14.73
C LEU A 45 13.18 -9.55 -14.12
N PHE A 46 12.10 -10.28 -14.39
CA PHE A 46 11.87 -11.65 -13.89
C PHE A 46 12.07 -12.68 -14.99
N ASP A 47 12.71 -13.80 -14.66
CA ASP A 47 12.99 -14.88 -15.61
C ASP A 47 11.78 -15.82 -15.85
N GLY A 48 10.67 -15.59 -15.14
CA GLY A 48 9.43 -16.35 -15.33
C GLY A 48 9.33 -17.63 -14.49
N LYS A 49 10.26 -17.87 -13.55
CA LYS A 49 10.24 -19.06 -12.68
C LYS A 49 9.27 -18.90 -11.50
N ARG A 50 9.13 -19.97 -10.71
CA ARG A 50 8.34 -19.99 -9.47
C ARG A 50 9.06 -19.12 -8.42
N TYR A 51 8.30 -18.40 -7.58
CA TYR A 51 8.78 -17.53 -6.48
C TYR A 51 9.35 -16.15 -6.88
N ASP A 52 8.61 -15.43 -7.71
CA ASP A 52 8.89 -14.02 -8.04
C ASP A 52 7.76 -13.15 -7.48
N TRP A 53 8.04 -12.34 -6.45
CA TRP A 53 7.07 -11.42 -5.86
C TRP A 53 7.68 -10.05 -5.61
N LEU A 54 6.89 -9.01 -5.83
CA LEU A 54 7.22 -7.65 -5.44
C LEU A 54 6.48 -7.30 -4.16
N HIS A 55 7.21 -6.73 -3.20
CA HIS A 55 6.68 -6.39 -1.88
C HIS A 55 6.48 -4.89 -1.67
N GLY A 56 7.19 -4.06 -2.43
CA GLY A 56 7.08 -2.61 -2.28
C GLY A 56 7.83 -1.85 -3.36
N ALA A 57 7.47 -0.59 -3.50
CA ALA A 57 8.18 0.37 -4.33
C ALA A 57 8.27 1.70 -3.58
N TYR A 58 9.40 2.39 -3.68
CA TYR A 58 9.75 3.54 -2.85
C TYR A 58 10.37 4.65 -3.68
N LYS A 59 9.95 5.90 -3.45
CA LYS A 59 10.59 7.08 -4.05
C LYS A 59 11.95 7.31 -3.40
N VAL A 60 12.96 7.57 -4.23
CA VAL A 60 14.30 8.04 -3.83
C VAL A 60 14.66 9.32 -4.59
N SER A 61 15.73 10.02 -4.24
CA SER A 61 16.08 11.33 -4.80
C SER A 61 16.11 11.33 -6.33
N ASP A 62 16.75 10.33 -6.93
CA ASP A 62 17.03 10.22 -8.36
C ASP A 62 16.15 9.17 -9.10
N GLY A 63 15.05 8.74 -8.49
CA GLY A 63 14.12 7.80 -9.13
C GLY A 63 13.30 6.99 -8.14
N TYR A 64 13.28 5.67 -8.34
CA TYR A 64 12.51 4.72 -7.52
C TYR A 64 13.30 3.45 -7.23
N LEU A 65 13.00 2.84 -6.09
CA LEU A 65 13.41 1.48 -5.76
C LEU A 65 12.21 0.55 -5.77
N ILE A 66 12.42 -0.68 -6.19
CA ILE A 66 11.45 -1.77 -6.04
C ILE A 66 12.13 -2.92 -5.30
N VAL A 67 11.44 -3.49 -4.31
CA VAL A 67 11.92 -4.61 -3.49
C VAL A 67 11.03 -5.83 -3.66
N GLY A 68 11.61 -7.01 -3.44
CA GLY A 68 10.86 -8.25 -3.45
C GLY A 68 11.73 -9.48 -3.29
N VAL A 69 11.32 -10.55 -3.98
CA VAL A 69 12.05 -11.80 -4.13
C VAL A 69 12.05 -12.26 -5.59
N ASP A 70 13.17 -12.81 -6.03
CA ASP A 70 13.35 -13.43 -7.34
C ASP A 70 14.12 -14.75 -7.16
N ASN A 71 13.45 -15.87 -7.45
CA ASN A 71 13.99 -17.23 -7.26
C ASN A 71 14.67 -17.41 -5.89
N HIS A 72 13.94 -17.06 -4.83
CA HIS A 72 14.37 -17.15 -3.42
C HIS A 72 15.52 -16.22 -3.01
N LYS A 73 15.87 -15.24 -3.85
CA LYS A 73 16.85 -14.20 -3.52
C LYS A 73 16.13 -12.87 -3.34
N GLY A 74 16.54 -12.10 -2.36
CA GLY A 74 16.05 -10.74 -2.19
C GLY A 74 16.42 -9.91 -3.41
N ILE A 75 15.45 -9.24 -4.05
CA ILE A 75 15.71 -8.41 -5.24
C ILE A 75 15.50 -6.94 -4.94
N LEU A 76 16.47 -6.10 -5.35
CA LEU A 76 16.37 -4.66 -5.38
C LEU A 76 16.55 -4.17 -6.82
N ILE A 77 15.60 -3.38 -7.29
CA ILE A 77 15.62 -2.80 -8.63
C ILE A 77 15.66 -1.28 -8.49
N LYS A 78 16.59 -0.64 -9.19
CA LYS A 78 16.63 0.81 -9.32
C LYS A 78 16.05 1.24 -10.66
N LEU A 79 15.13 2.18 -10.58
CA LEU A 79 14.60 2.92 -11.71
C LEU A 79 15.03 4.38 -11.62
N ASP A 80 15.12 5.05 -12.75
CA ASP A 80 15.20 6.52 -12.78
C ASP A 80 13.82 7.18 -12.60
N GLY A 81 13.78 8.51 -12.71
CA GLY A 81 12.55 9.30 -12.63
C GLY A 81 11.51 8.97 -13.71
N ASP A 82 11.94 8.43 -14.85
CA ASP A 82 11.07 8.03 -15.97
C ASP A 82 10.62 6.56 -15.87
N GLY A 83 11.06 5.84 -14.83
CA GLY A 83 10.74 4.44 -14.60
C GLY A 83 11.61 3.45 -15.39
N VAL A 84 12.68 3.91 -16.04
CA VAL A 84 13.61 3.06 -16.77
C VAL A 84 14.58 2.40 -15.79
N THR A 85 14.76 1.08 -15.93
CA THR A 85 15.68 0.32 -15.09
C THR A 85 17.12 0.75 -15.29
N ARG A 86 17.77 1.13 -14.19
CA ARG A 86 19.20 1.45 -14.15
C ARG A 86 20.04 0.26 -13.73
N TRP A 87 19.59 -0.47 -12.71
CA TRP A 87 20.24 -1.71 -12.30
C TRP A 87 19.29 -2.63 -11.53
N VAL A 88 19.71 -3.88 -11.43
CA VAL A 88 19.08 -4.92 -10.61
C VAL A 88 20.14 -5.58 -9.76
N ARG A 89 19.82 -5.82 -8.48
CA ARG A 89 20.67 -6.49 -7.50
C ARG A 89 19.89 -7.60 -6.85
N ARG A 90 20.58 -8.71 -6.60
CA ARG A 90 20.04 -9.88 -5.92
C ARG A 90 20.94 -10.19 -4.74
N TYR A 91 20.33 -10.33 -3.58
CA TYR A 91 20.99 -10.61 -2.33
C TYR A 91 20.56 -12.00 -1.87
N SER A 92 21.54 -12.80 -1.47
CA SER A 92 21.31 -14.17 -1.05
C SER A 92 22.25 -14.47 0.11
N TYR A 93 21.65 -14.77 1.25
CA TYR A 93 22.34 -15.03 2.52
C TYR A 93 21.99 -16.42 3.03
N THR A 94 20.76 -16.86 2.75
CA THR A 94 20.22 -18.13 3.19
C THR A 94 19.51 -18.84 2.03
N LYS A 95 18.62 -19.79 2.33
CA LYS A 95 17.90 -20.56 1.30
C LYS A 95 16.79 -19.72 0.66
N HIS A 96 16.17 -18.84 1.44
CA HIS A 96 15.03 -18.03 1.04
C HIS A 96 15.18 -16.61 1.62
N ASP A 97 15.57 -15.66 0.78
CA ASP A 97 15.73 -14.27 1.17
C ASP A 97 14.69 -13.40 0.47
N GLU A 98 14.04 -12.50 1.22
CA GLU A 98 13.03 -11.58 0.70
C GLU A 98 13.27 -10.16 1.22
N LEU A 99 13.13 -9.16 0.35
CA LEU A 99 13.24 -7.74 0.73
C LEU A 99 11.85 -7.12 0.81
N TYR A 100 11.54 -6.47 1.91
CA TYR A 100 10.21 -5.90 2.16
C TYR A 100 10.18 -4.38 2.12
N TYR A 101 11.30 -3.71 2.40
CA TYR A 101 11.37 -2.26 2.41
C TYR A 101 12.77 -1.76 2.08
N ALA A 102 12.86 -0.63 1.38
CA ALA A 102 14.12 0.06 1.14
C ALA A 102 13.96 1.57 1.25
N ARG A 103 15.01 2.24 1.72
CA ARG A 103 15.08 3.70 1.83
C ARG A 103 16.49 4.18 1.52
N GLU A 104 16.56 5.33 0.86
CA GLU A 104 17.81 6.05 0.62
C GLU A 104 18.35 6.58 1.95
N THR A 105 19.66 6.40 2.17
CA THR A 105 20.35 6.84 3.37
C THR A 105 21.01 8.20 3.16
N ARG A 106 21.28 8.94 4.24
CA ARG A 106 21.87 10.30 4.19
C ARG A 106 23.23 10.36 3.51
N ASP A 107 23.97 9.26 3.49
CA ASP A 107 25.24 9.10 2.80
C ASP A 107 25.11 8.80 1.28
N GLY A 108 23.88 8.76 0.76
CA GLY A 108 23.58 8.49 -0.65
C GLY A 108 23.50 7.01 -1.02
N GLY A 109 23.64 6.10 -0.05
CA GLY A 109 23.40 4.67 -0.21
C GLY A 109 21.94 4.27 0.01
N TYR A 110 21.70 2.99 0.31
CA TYR A 110 20.39 2.49 0.70
C TYR A 110 20.46 1.54 1.89
N ALA A 111 19.48 1.65 2.78
CA ALA A 111 19.19 0.69 3.84
C ALA A 111 17.94 -0.12 3.46
N ILE A 112 17.98 -1.43 3.69
CA ILE A 112 16.99 -2.39 3.20
C ILE A 112 16.62 -3.35 4.33
N ALA A 113 15.32 -3.54 4.56
CA ALA A 113 14.80 -4.49 5.53
C ALA A 113 14.15 -5.68 4.82
N GLY A 114 14.30 -6.86 5.41
CA GLY A 114 13.82 -8.09 4.83
C GLY A 114 13.78 -9.25 5.81
N THR A 115 13.78 -10.44 5.22
CA THR A 115 13.96 -11.72 5.89
C THR A 115 15.05 -12.51 5.20
N ALA A 116 15.86 -13.19 6.00
CA ALA A 116 16.71 -14.28 5.56
C ALA A 116 16.19 -15.56 6.24
N SER A 117 15.73 -16.57 5.48
CA SER A 117 15.21 -17.81 6.04
C SER A 117 15.94 -19.08 5.57
N GLY A 118 16.23 -19.92 6.56
CA GLY A 118 16.85 -21.24 6.38
C GLY A 118 15.83 -22.39 6.43
N GLU A 119 16.32 -23.62 6.60
CA GLU A 119 15.46 -24.79 6.84
C GLU A 119 15.01 -24.84 8.30
N GLY A 120 14.04 -24.00 8.68
CA GLY A 120 13.34 -24.12 9.97
C GLY A 120 12.86 -22.80 10.57
N GLU A 121 13.69 -21.77 10.52
CA GLU A 121 13.39 -20.45 11.11
C GLU A 121 13.66 -19.31 10.13
N ASN A 122 12.87 -18.24 10.27
CA ASN A 122 13.07 -16.98 9.57
C ASN A 122 13.80 -16.01 10.50
N ASP A 123 14.73 -15.24 9.94
CA ASP A 123 15.45 -14.20 10.67
C ASP A 123 15.21 -12.83 10.05
N GLY A 124 15.24 -11.79 10.88
CA GLY A 124 15.24 -10.41 10.41
C GLY A 124 16.51 -10.08 9.63
N LEU A 125 16.40 -9.35 8.53
CA LEU A 125 17.53 -8.94 7.70
C LEU A 125 17.58 -7.42 7.56
N LEU A 126 18.76 -6.83 7.79
CA LEU A 126 19.09 -5.45 7.43
C LEU A 126 20.31 -5.46 6.52
N ILE A 127 20.22 -4.77 5.39
CA ILE A 127 21.32 -4.61 4.42
C ILE A 127 21.60 -3.12 4.25
N LYS A 128 22.88 -2.75 4.26
CA LYS A 128 23.35 -1.45 3.82
C LYS A 128 24.12 -1.59 2.51
N THR A 129 23.88 -0.65 1.62
CA THR A 129 24.46 -0.61 0.29
C THR A 129 24.95 0.78 -0.05
N GLY A 130 25.85 0.86 -1.03
CA GLY A 130 26.21 2.10 -1.70
C GLY A 130 25.16 2.54 -2.72
N SER A 131 25.38 3.70 -3.35
CA SER A 131 24.43 4.29 -4.33
C SER A 131 24.20 3.45 -5.59
N ASP A 132 25.12 2.54 -5.91
CA ASP A 132 25.04 1.59 -7.02
C ASP A 132 24.38 0.25 -6.64
N GLY A 133 23.86 0.15 -5.41
CA GLY A 133 23.23 -1.03 -4.85
C GLY A 133 24.22 -2.18 -4.59
N ARG A 134 25.52 -1.93 -4.49
CA ARG A 134 26.45 -2.95 -3.96
C ARG A 134 26.37 -2.97 -2.45
N GLU A 135 26.36 -4.17 -1.89
CA GLU A 135 26.37 -4.36 -0.44
C GLU A 135 27.66 -3.80 0.17
N GLU A 136 27.49 -3.04 1.25
CA GLU A 136 28.56 -2.61 2.14
C GLU A 136 28.62 -3.53 3.37
N TRP A 137 27.46 -3.82 3.96
CA TRP A 137 27.32 -4.78 5.05
C TRP A 137 25.88 -5.27 5.19
N HIS A 138 25.69 -6.37 5.91
CA HIS A 138 24.38 -6.86 6.33
C HIS A 138 24.38 -7.31 7.79
N ARG A 139 23.19 -7.44 8.37
CA ARG A 139 22.93 -7.98 9.71
C ARG A 139 21.74 -8.93 9.65
N ILE A 140 21.90 -10.08 10.29
CA ILE A 140 20.84 -11.07 10.46
C ILE A 140 20.49 -11.13 11.95
N PHE A 141 19.26 -10.78 12.29
CA PHE A 141 18.73 -10.78 13.65
C PHE A 141 18.03 -12.10 13.92
N ARG A 142 18.73 -13.01 14.59
CA ARG A 142 18.29 -14.40 14.82
C ARG A 142 17.48 -14.59 16.09
N GLY A 143 16.73 -15.69 16.15
CA GLY A 143 16.05 -16.19 17.35
C GLY A 143 14.74 -15.47 17.69
N LYS A 144 14.80 -14.19 18.04
CA LYS A 144 13.59 -13.42 18.42
C LYS A 144 12.86 -12.81 17.22
N CYS A 145 13.57 -12.49 16.14
CA CYS A 145 13.00 -11.77 15.00
C CYS A 145 12.65 -12.72 13.86
N ASN A 146 11.40 -12.64 13.36
CA ASN A 146 10.93 -13.43 12.22
C ASN A 146 11.19 -12.69 10.91
N ARG A 147 10.72 -11.44 10.81
CA ARG A 147 10.85 -10.60 9.61
C ARG A 147 10.95 -9.13 9.97
N LEU A 148 11.70 -8.36 9.20
CA LEU A 148 11.69 -6.90 9.24
C LEU A 148 10.97 -6.36 7.99
N ARG A 149 10.00 -5.48 8.20
CA ARG A 149 9.03 -5.02 7.20
C ARG A 149 9.08 -3.52 6.95
N GLY A 150 9.59 -2.73 7.90
CA GLY A 150 9.79 -1.29 7.75
C GLY A 150 11.08 -0.84 8.43
N LEU A 151 11.66 0.24 7.94
CA LEU A 151 12.87 0.84 8.52
C LEU A 151 12.89 2.37 8.32
N ASP A 152 13.55 3.08 9.22
CA ASP A 152 13.93 4.49 9.04
C ASP A 152 15.33 4.75 9.58
N GLU A 153 16.01 5.76 9.02
CA GLU A 153 17.33 6.20 9.48
C GLU A 153 17.18 7.24 10.59
N ILE A 154 17.71 6.95 11.77
CA ILE A 154 17.72 7.84 12.92
C ILE A 154 19.11 8.48 13.08
N GLU A 155 19.29 9.35 14.07
CA GLU A 155 20.54 10.10 14.24
C GLU A 155 21.75 9.20 14.46
N LYS A 156 21.58 8.09 15.20
CA LYS A 156 22.68 7.19 15.61
C LYS A 156 22.68 5.83 14.91
N GLY A 157 21.83 5.63 13.92
CA GLY A 157 21.68 4.35 13.24
C GLY A 157 20.30 4.18 12.61
N TYR A 158 19.64 3.06 12.89
CA TYR A 158 18.36 2.71 12.27
C TYR A 158 17.32 2.32 13.31
N ILE A 159 16.06 2.59 12.99
CA ILE A 159 14.92 1.95 13.66
C ILE A 159 14.22 1.03 12.66
N LEU A 160 13.95 -0.20 13.07
CA LEU A 160 13.34 -1.22 12.24
C LEU A 160 12.11 -1.79 12.93
N VAL A 161 11.15 -2.22 12.14
CA VAL A 161 9.94 -2.87 12.65
C VAL A 161 9.57 -4.10 11.87
N GLY A 162 8.87 -5.00 12.54
CA GLY A 162 8.39 -6.24 11.96
C GLY A 162 7.63 -7.08 12.97
N SER A 163 7.97 -8.37 13.03
CA SER A 163 7.38 -9.31 13.98
C SER A 163 8.39 -10.26 14.61
N THR A 164 8.04 -10.80 15.79
CA THR A 164 8.84 -11.84 16.45
C THR A 164 8.53 -13.26 15.98
N THR A 165 9.44 -14.19 16.26
CA THR A 165 9.30 -15.62 16.00
C THR A 165 8.45 -16.31 17.07
N GLY A 166 7.70 -17.35 16.71
CA GLY A 166 6.94 -18.23 17.63
C GLY A 166 5.62 -17.65 18.14
N ASN A 167 5.66 -16.43 18.68
CA ASN A 167 4.48 -15.64 19.04
C ASN A 167 4.64 -14.31 18.31
N GLU A 168 3.92 -14.08 17.21
CA GLU A 168 4.07 -12.87 16.41
C GLU A 168 3.63 -11.65 17.24
N PHE A 169 4.56 -11.00 17.94
CA PHE A 169 4.39 -9.68 18.50
C PHE A 169 4.91 -8.65 17.50
N GLY A 170 4.33 -7.46 17.48
CA GLY A 170 4.92 -6.32 16.78
C GLY A 170 6.28 -6.03 17.38
N TYR A 171 7.33 -6.07 16.54
CA TYR A 171 8.71 -5.95 17.00
C TYR A 171 9.34 -4.65 16.53
N VAL A 172 10.11 -4.01 17.40
CA VAL A 172 10.88 -2.80 17.11
C VAL A 172 12.32 -3.03 17.52
N ILE A 173 13.25 -2.72 16.62
CA ILE A 173 14.70 -2.82 16.85
C ILE A 173 15.30 -1.44 16.60
N GLU A 174 16.10 -0.96 17.54
CA GLU A 174 17.00 0.17 17.33
C GLU A 174 18.43 -0.36 17.14
N THR A 175 19.16 0.22 16.19
CA THR A 175 20.55 -0.16 15.92
C THR A 175 21.48 1.04 15.98
N ASP A 176 22.78 0.76 16.11
CA ASP A 176 23.83 1.72 15.76
C ASP A 176 23.94 1.91 14.22
N ALA A 177 24.84 2.79 13.80
CA ALA A 177 25.11 3.10 12.38
C ALA A 177 25.69 1.92 11.59
N ASP A 178 26.30 0.95 12.27
CA ASP A 178 26.78 -0.31 11.69
C ASP A 178 25.70 -1.41 11.73
N GLY A 179 24.46 -1.08 12.07
CA GLY A 179 23.33 -2.00 12.13
C GLY A 179 23.34 -2.97 13.31
N ARG A 180 24.23 -2.81 14.31
CA ARG A 180 24.21 -3.67 15.52
C ARG A 180 23.07 -3.23 16.41
N MET A 181 22.26 -4.19 16.87
CA MET A 181 21.14 -3.92 17.78
C MET A 181 21.64 -3.30 19.08
N VAL A 182 21.04 -2.17 19.47
CA VAL A 182 21.32 -1.48 20.74
C VAL A 182 20.13 -1.52 21.70
N ALA A 183 18.90 -1.61 21.18
CA ALA A 183 17.70 -1.76 21.96
C ALA A 183 16.60 -2.47 21.14
N ASP A 184 15.65 -3.08 21.83
CA ASP A 184 14.48 -3.68 21.21
C ASP A 184 13.25 -3.62 22.11
N ALA A 185 12.07 -3.66 21.49
CA ALA A 185 10.80 -3.67 22.19
C ALA A 185 9.77 -4.50 21.43
N THR A 186 8.90 -5.20 22.17
CA THR A 186 7.77 -5.95 21.62
C THR A 186 6.46 -5.33 22.09
N PHE A 187 5.49 -5.28 21.19
CA PHE A 187 4.14 -4.80 21.47
C PHE A 187 3.14 -5.81 20.93
N GLY A 188 2.03 -5.97 21.64
CA GLY A 188 0.98 -6.87 21.21
C GLY A 188 0.35 -7.61 22.37
N THR A 189 -0.53 -8.54 22.03
CA THR A 189 -1.28 -9.36 22.98
C THR A 189 -0.90 -10.82 22.83
N PRO A 190 -0.63 -11.58 23.92
CA PRO A 190 -0.38 -13.01 23.81
C PRO A 190 -1.53 -13.74 23.09
N GLY A 191 -1.18 -14.63 22.14
CA GLY A 191 -2.16 -15.33 21.29
C GLY A 191 -2.72 -14.50 20.12
N SER A 192 -2.26 -13.25 19.97
CA SER A 192 -2.49 -12.45 18.77
C SER A 192 -1.35 -12.66 17.78
N LEU A 193 -1.65 -12.41 16.51
CA LEU A 193 -0.64 -12.25 15.48
C LEU A 193 -0.52 -10.76 15.20
N ASP A 194 0.53 -10.15 15.75
CA ASP A 194 0.81 -8.73 15.72
C ASP A 194 2.06 -8.47 14.88
N ALA A 195 1.96 -7.50 13.97
CA ALA A 195 3.07 -7.12 13.12
C ALA A 195 2.99 -5.63 12.80
N PHE A 196 4.16 -5.00 12.75
CA PHE A 196 4.31 -3.67 12.18
C PHE A 196 4.89 -3.77 10.77
N TYR A 197 4.39 -2.94 9.86
CA TYR A 197 4.83 -2.88 8.46
C TYR A 197 5.47 -1.54 8.10
N SER A 198 5.19 -0.45 8.82
CA SER A 198 5.70 0.87 8.49
C SER A 198 6.03 1.69 9.74
N ILE A 199 6.99 2.61 9.55
CA ILE A 199 7.47 3.57 10.54
C ILE A 199 7.40 4.96 9.92
N ALA A 200 6.88 5.93 10.67
CA ALA A 200 7.05 7.34 10.38
C ALA A 200 7.65 8.05 11.61
N GLN A 201 8.71 8.83 11.41
CA GLN A 201 9.25 9.68 12.47
C GLN A 201 8.26 10.80 12.78
N ILE A 202 8.03 11.05 14.07
CA ILE A 202 7.13 12.09 14.57
C ILE A 202 7.84 12.88 15.66
N LYS A 203 7.31 14.06 16.02
CA LYS A 203 7.87 14.84 17.11
C LYS A 203 7.85 14.03 18.42
N GLY A 204 9.03 13.72 18.94
CA GLY A 204 9.20 12.98 20.19
C GLY A 204 9.17 11.46 20.09
N GLY A 205 9.18 10.88 18.87
CA GLY A 205 9.29 9.43 18.70
C GLY A 205 8.84 8.95 17.33
N PHE A 206 8.06 7.87 17.30
CA PHE A 206 7.70 7.17 16.07
C PHE A 206 6.22 6.78 16.04
N LEU A 207 5.61 6.88 14.86
CA LEU A 207 4.36 6.22 14.54
C LEU A 207 4.67 4.89 13.85
N LEU A 208 4.14 3.81 14.41
CA LEU A 208 4.21 2.46 13.88
C LEU A 208 2.83 2.06 13.39
N THR A 209 2.77 1.45 12.22
CA THR A 209 1.51 0.93 11.67
C THR A 209 1.65 -0.50 11.19
N GLY A 210 0.62 -1.30 11.46
CA GLY A 210 0.49 -2.61 10.89
C GLY A 210 -0.86 -3.26 11.17
N CYS A 211 -0.84 -4.49 11.67
CA CYS A 211 -2.04 -5.20 12.04
C CYS A 211 -1.89 -5.94 13.37
N THR A 212 -3.03 -6.14 14.01
CA THR A 212 -3.20 -6.94 15.24
C THR A 212 -4.48 -7.76 15.12
N GLY A 213 -4.58 -8.90 15.78
CA GLY A 213 -5.79 -9.72 15.72
C GLY A 213 -5.56 -11.15 16.20
N GLY A 214 -6.59 -11.76 16.78
CA GLY A 214 -6.52 -13.13 17.30
C GLY A 214 -6.10 -14.18 16.26
N GLU A 215 -5.93 -15.42 16.68
CA GLU A 215 -5.30 -16.53 15.93
C GLU A 215 -5.84 -16.81 14.51
N SER A 216 -6.98 -16.23 14.10
CA SER A 216 -7.52 -16.38 12.75
C SER A 216 -7.23 -15.16 11.86
N TRP A 217 -6.72 -15.45 10.66
CA TRP A 217 -6.56 -14.49 9.54
C TRP A 217 -7.81 -13.64 9.28
N SER A 218 -9.00 -14.16 9.57
CA SER A 218 -10.28 -13.49 9.35
C SER A 218 -10.57 -12.31 10.30
N ARG A 219 -9.76 -12.11 11.35
CA ARG A 219 -9.97 -11.08 12.38
C ARG A 219 -8.71 -10.24 12.62
N ARG A 220 -8.18 -9.61 11.57
CA ARG A 220 -7.09 -8.63 11.69
C ARG A 220 -7.63 -7.19 11.65
N TYR A 221 -7.22 -6.38 12.61
CA TYR A 221 -7.52 -4.96 12.68
C TYR A 221 -6.30 -4.16 12.27
N GLY A 222 -6.54 -3.02 11.60
CA GLY A 222 -5.49 -2.04 11.38
C GLY A 222 -4.99 -1.55 12.74
N TRP A 223 -3.69 -1.53 12.93
CA TRP A 223 -3.08 -1.14 14.19
C TRP A 223 -2.17 0.06 13.99
N ALA A 224 -2.39 1.12 14.77
CA ALA A 224 -1.47 2.25 14.86
C ALA A 224 -1.02 2.44 16.30
N LEU A 225 0.28 2.58 16.49
CA LEU A 225 0.92 2.76 17.78
C LEU A 225 1.91 3.92 17.67
N THR A 226 1.87 4.86 18.61
CA THR A 226 2.96 5.83 18.79
C THR A 226 3.83 5.40 19.96
N ILE A 227 5.13 5.50 19.76
CA ILE A 227 6.14 5.22 20.78
C ILE A 227 7.06 6.44 20.92
N ASP A 228 7.70 6.59 22.08
CA ASP A 228 8.78 7.57 22.23
C ASP A 228 10.14 7.02 21.78
N SER A 229 11.17 7.86 21.88
CA SER A 229 12.56 7.48 21.60
C SER A 229 13.16 6.46 22.58
N ALA A 230 12.49 6.16 23.69
CA ALA A 230 12.87 5.10 24.62
C ALA A 230 12.08 3.81 24.35
N LEU A 231 11.43 3.71 23.19
CA LEU A 231 10.57 2.61 22.76
C LEU A 231 9.42 2.31 23.74
N LYS A 232 8.88 3.34 24.40
CA LYS A 232 7.71 3.22 25.28
C LYS A 232 6.44 3.65 24.56
N LYS A 233 5.41 2.81 24.66
CA LYS A 233 4.06 3.10 24.14
C LYS A 233 3.51 4.42 24.69
N ARG A 234 2.98 5.25 23.79
CA ARG A 234 2.30 6.52 24.12
C ARG A 234 0.81 6.46 23.81
N HIS A 235 0.45 6.26 22.55
CA HIS A 235 -0.95 6.12 22.11
C HIS A 235 -1.11 4.91 21.21
N GLU A 236 -2.27 4.28 21.29
CA GLU A 236 -2.61 3.11 20.50
C GLU A 236 -4.04 3.25 19.98
N LYS A 237 -4.25 2.88 18.72
CA LYS A 237 -5.57 2.81 18.12
C LYS A 237 -5.70 1.61 17.22
N LEU A 238 -6.84 0.93 17.37
CA LEU A 238 -7.29 -0.12 16.47
C LEU A 238 -8.33 0.45 15.50
N TYR A 239 -8.24 0.04 14.25
CA TYR A 239 -9.19 0.34 13.18
C TYR A 239 -9.86 -0.97 12.78
N PRO A 240 -10.94 -1.36 13.48
CA PRO A 240 -11.70 -2.55 13.10
C PRO A 240 -12.47 -2.28 11.80
N GLY A 241 -12.63 -3.33 11.00
CA GLY A 241 -13.41 -3.30 9.77
C GLY A 241 -14.13 -4.63 9.55
N PRO A 242 -15.06 -4.70 8.58
CA PRO A 242 -15.74 -5.94 8.21
C PRO A 242 -14.80 -6.98 7.57
N ALA A 243 -13.56 -6.59 7.30
CA ALA A 243 -12.53 -7.35 6.62
C ALA A 243 -11.17 -7.09 7.28
N PRO A 244 -10.22 -8.04 7.18
CA PRO A 244 -8.83 -7.86 7.60
C PRO A 244 -8.24 -6.56 7.05
N LEU A 245 -7.67 -5.74 7.92
CA LEU A 245 -6.99 -4.49 7.56
C LEU A 245 -5.49 -4.56 7.94
N PHE A 246 -4.62 -4.40 6.94
CA PHE A 246 -3.18 -4.34 7.10
C PHE A 246 -2.69 -2.93 6.76
N LEU A 247 -2.23 -2.16 7.75
CA LEU A 247 -1.70 -0.82 7.50
C LEU A 247 -0.22 -0.89 7.10
N THR A 248 0.04 -0.88 5.80
CA THR A 248 1.36 -1.13 5.20
C THR A 248 2.21 0.12 5.01
N SER A 249 1.63 1.32 5.13
CA SER A 249 2.37 2.57 5.02
C SER A 249 1.73 3.67 5.83
N SER A 250 2.56 4.55 6.38
CA SER A 250 2.14 5.73 7.12
C SER A 250 3.07 6.91 6.84
N VAL A 251 2.50 8.11 6.79
CA VAL A 251 3.25 9.37 6.68
C VAL A 251 2.63 10.42 7.59
N ALA A 252 3.46 11.31 8.13
CA ALA A 252 2.98 12.53 8.77
C ALA A 252 2.31 13.44 7.74
N ALA A 253 1.18 14.04 8.12
CA ALA A 253 0.48 14.99 7.28
C ALA A 253 0.97 16.42 7.59
N PRO A 254 1.30 17.26 6.58
CA PRO A 254 1.78 18.63 6.78
C PRO A 254 0.83 19.50 7.62
N GLU A 255 -0.47 19.28 7.49
CA GLU A 255 -1.53 19.95 8.24
C GLU A 255 -1.72 19.43 9.68
N GLY A 256 -1.00 18.38 10.06
CA GLY A 256 -1.11 17.70 11.34
C GLY A 256 -1.84 16.35 11.28
N GLY A 257 -1.47 15.46 12.19
CA GLY A 257 -1.93 14.07 12.18
C GLY A 257 -1.19 13.23 11.13
N TYR A 258 -1.84 12.17 10.65
CA TYR A 258 -1.18 11.15 9.83
C TYR A 258 -2.09 10.62 8.73
N LEU A 259 -1.49 10.25 7.60
CA LEU A 259 -2.14 9.44 6.57
C LEU A 259 -1.64 8.01 6.68
N LEU A 260 -2.58 7.07 6.75
CA LEU A 260 -2.30 5.64 6.81
C LEU A 260 -2.82 5.01 5.52
N ALA A 261 -2.01 4.20 4.87
CA ALA A 261 -2.43 3.36 3.75
C ALA A 261 -2.34 1.90 4.14
N GLY A 262 -3.21 1.11 3.57
CA GLY A 262 -3.26 -0.31 3.85
C GLY A 262 -4.06 -1.09 2.84
N MET A 263 -4.24 -2.35 3.16
CA MET A 263 -4.98 -3.31 2.38
C MET A 263 -6.15 -3.84 3.20
N VAL A 264 -7.34 -3.81 2.60
CA VAL A 264 -8.56 -4.41 3.13
C VAL A 264 -8.90 -5.66 2.32
N ASP A 265 -9.00 -6.81 2.97
CA ASP A 265 -9.37 -8.07 2.32
C ASP A 265 -10.91 -8.25 2.25
N CYS A 266 -11.54 -7.64 1.26
CA CYS A 266 -12.95 -7.83 0.96
C CYS A 266 -13.17 -8.51 -0.40
N LYS A 267 -12.91 -9.82 -0.48
CA LYS A 267 -13.09 -10.64 -1.70
C LYS A 267 -12.31 -10.09 -2.91
N GLY A 268 -11.08 -9.66 -2.64
CA GLY A 268 -10.23 -8.93 -3.57
C GLY A 268 -9.56 -7.78 -2.83
N TYR A 269 -8.28 -7.95 -2.50
CA TYR A 269 -7.50 -6.97 -1.76
C TYR A 269 -7.65 -5.56 -2.34
N ASN A 270 -8.25 -4.65 -1.57
CA ASN A 270 -8.44 -3.25 -1.95
C ASN A 270 -7.48 -2.36 -1.15
N ALA A 271 -6.90 -1.36 -1.79
CA ALA A 271 -6.13 -0.35 -1.08
C ALA A 271 -7.10 0.55 -0.28
N CYS A 272 -6.75 0.91 0.94
CA CYS A 272 -7.49 1.89 1.73
C CYS A 272 -6.57 3.01 2.19
N LEU A 273 -7.16 4.19 2.40
CA LEU A 273 -6.54 5.33 3.02
C LEU A 273 -7.36 5.74 4.24
N ILE A 274 -6.67 6.08 5.33
CA ILE A 274 -7.27 6.57 6.55
C ILE A 274 -6.51 7.83 6.97
N LYS A 275 -7.20 8.95 7.06
CA LYS A 275 -6.68 10.15 7.71
C LYS A 275 -7.04 10.12 9.17
N VAL A 276 -6.03 10.40 10.00
CA VAL A 276 -6.17 10.43 11.44
C VAL A 276 -5.55 11.69 12.01
N GLY A 277 -6.07 12.14 13.15
CA GLY A 277 -5.50 13.24 13.91
C GLY A 277 -4.25 12.83 14.70
N PRO A 278 -3.58 13.77 15.39
CA PRO A 278 -2.39 13.48 16.20
C PRO A 278 -2.61 12.44 17.31
N SER A 279 -3.84 12.34 17.82
CA SER A 279 -4.27 11.35 18.81
C SER A 279 -4.73 10.02 18.21
N LEU A 280 -4.51 9.80 16.90
CA LEU A 280 -4.96 8.65 16.13
C LEU A 280 -6.49 8.52 16.01
N GLY A 281 -7.25 9.59 16.31
CA GLY A 281 -8.68 9.63 16.01
C GLY A 281 -8.91 9.66 14.50
N LYS A 282 -9.73 8.74 13.96
CA LYS A 282 -10.10 8.73 12.53
C LYS A 282 -10.88 9.99 12.16
N GLU A 283 -10.39 10.72 11.16
CA GLU A 283 -11.05 11.89 10.58
C GLU A 283 -11.89 11.47 9.37
N TRP A 284 -11.31 10.70 8.46
CA TRP A 284 -11.99 10.10 7.32
C TRP A 284 -11.24 8.86 6.80
N ASP A 285 -11.92 8.04 6.02
CA ASP A 285 -11.32 6.92 5.29
C ASP A 285 -11.91 6.79 3.88
N VAL A 286 -11.15 6.21 2.97
CA VAL A 286 -11.59 5.87 1.62
C VAL A 286 -10.98 4.53 1.21
N THR A 287 -11.81 3.66 0.64
CA THR A 287 -11.35 2.44 -0.02
C THR A 287 -11.24 2.70 -1.52
N LEU A 288 -10.04 2.51 -2.06
CA LEU A 288 -9.76 2.59 -3.48
C LEU A 288 -9.99 1.19 -4.07
N ALA A 289 -10.90 1.09 -5.05
CA ALA A 289 -11.15 -0.16 -5.74
C ALA A 289 -9.88 -0.61 -6.48
N GLY A 290 -9.24 -1.67 -5.98
CA GLY A 290 -8.20 -2.43 -6.67
C GLY A 290 -8.88 -3.62 -7.33
N GLY A 291 -8.64 -3.86 -8.62
CA GLY A 291 -9.24 -4.99 -9.35
C GLY A 291 -8.72 -6.35 -8.90
N ASN A 292 -8.99 -6.75 -7.65
CA ASN A 292 -8.61 -8.02 -7.00
C ASN A 292 -7.09 -8.27 -6.93
N ASN A 293 -6.31 -7.22 -6.74
CA ASN A 293 -4.84 -7.30 -6.80
C ASN A 293 -4.22 -6.97 -5.45
N GLU A 294 -3.30 -7.81 -4.99
CA GLU A 294 -2.46 -7.58 -3.81
C GLU A 294 -1.63 -6.30 -4.03
N LEU A 295 -2.15 -5.17 -3.55
CA LEU A 295 -1.50 -3.88 -3.63
C LEU A 295 -0.76 -3.63 -2.31
N TYR A 296 0.54 -3.37 -2.40
CA TYR A 296 1.35 -2.89 -1.28
C TYR A 296 1.55 -1.37 -1.42
N PRO A 297 0.61 -0.54 -0.94
CA PRO A 297 0.72 0.90 -1.09
C PRO A 297 1.84 1.44 -0.18
N SER A 298 2.67 2.29 -0.77
CA SER A 298 3.62 3.17 -0.10
C SER A 298 3.21 4.62 -0.34
N LEU A 299 3.13 5.38 0.75
CA LEU A 299 2.82 6.80 0.72
C LEU A 299 4.10 7.62 0.68
N PHE A 300 4.10 8.70 -0.11
CA PHE A 300 5.16 9.71 -0.06
C PHE A 300 4.65 11.09 -0.47
N TRP A 301 5.24 12.14 0.08
CA TRP A 301 4.97 13.52 -0.31
C TRP A 301 5.89 13.94 -1.46
N ASP A 302 5.35 14.65 -2.45
CA ASP A 302 6.15 15.32 -3.48
C ASP A 302 6.51 16.76 -3.08
N ALA A 303 7.42 17.37 -3.85
CA ALA A 303 7.88 18.73 -3.62
C ALA A 303 6.78 19.80 -3.76
N ALA A 304 5.66 19.47 -4.42
CA ALA A 304 4.50 20.34 -4.53
C ALA A 304 3.51 20.16 -3.36
N GLY A 305 3.83 19.30 -2.39
CA GLY A 305 3.00 19.04 -1.22
C GLY A 305 1.84 18.10 -1.48
N ASN A 306 1.85 17.31 -2.55
CA ASN A 306 0.84 16.27 -2.78
C ASN A 306 1.30 14.93 -2.21
N CYS A 307 0.37 14.18 -1.63
CA CYS A 307 0.61 12.81 -1.19
C CYS A 307 0.38 11.85 -2.36
N ASN A 308 1.31 10.95 -2.63
CA ASN A 308 1.25 10.00 -3.72
C ASN A 308 1.20 8.57 -3.15
N ILE A 309 0.49 7.66 -3.82
CA ILE A 309 0.58 6.22 -3.57
C ILE A 309 1.42 5.58 -4.66
N LEU A 310 2.43 4.83 -4.27
CA LEU A 310 3.14 3.93 -5.15
C LEU A 310 2.84 2.50 -4.71
N SER A 311 2.51 1.60 -5.63
CA SER A 311 2.15 0.22 -5.28
C SER A 311 2.80 -0.78 -6.21
N ALA A 312 3.34 -1.84 -5.64
CA ALA A 312 3.67 -3.05 -6.41
C ALA A 312 2.52 -4.06 -6.34
N ASN A 313 2.37 -4.90 -7.36
CA ASN A 313 1.36 -5.96 -7.41
C ASN A 313 2.04 -7.34 -7.49
N GLY A 314 1.74 -8.19 -6.51
CA GLY A 314 2.32 -9.53 -6.36
C GLY A 314 1.82 -10.58 -7.35
N SER A 315 0.57 -10.50 -7.82
CA SER A 315 -0.04 -11.55 -8.64
C SER A 315 0.18 -11.39 -10.15
N ILE A 316 0.35 -10.15 -10.62
CA ILE A 316 0.51 -9.83 -12.05
C ILE A 316 1.93 -9.36 -12.40
N ARG A 317 2.88 -9.38 -11.44
CA ARG A 317 4.26 -8.93 -11.65
C ARG A 317 4.37 -7.50 -12.22
N ASN A 318 3.34 -6.67 -12.03
CA ASN A 318 3.26 -5.30 -12.53
C ASN A 318 3.42 -4.31 -11.37
N THR A 319 3.99 -3.13 -11.63
CA THR A 319 4.07 -2.04 -10.63
C THR A 319 3.20 -0.88 -11.10
N TRP A 320 2.48 -0.24 -10.19
CA TRP A 320 1.57 0.85 -10.49
C TRP A 320 1.93 2.07 -9.65
N ILE A 321 1.96 3.26 -10.24
CA ILE A 321 2.14 4.51 -9.51
C ILE A 321 0.87 5.33 -9.63
N SER A 322 0.25 5.71 -8.51
CA SER A 322 -1.00 6.47 -8.50
C SER A 322 -0.87 7.75 -7.68
N ARG A 323 -1.06 8.91 -8.31
CA ARG A 323 -1.06 10.20 -7.61
C ARG A 323 -2.40 10.42 -6.89
N ILE A 324 -2.37 10.80 -5.61
CA ILE A 324 -3.55 11.35 -4.93
C ILE A 324 -3.42 12.88 -4.96
N THR A 325 -4.37 13.56 -5.59
CA THR A 325 -4.45 15.02 -5.51
C THR A 325 -5.45 15.43 -4.45
N ASN A 326 -5.05 16.29 -3.51
CA ASN A 326 -6.01 16.97 -2.62
C ASN A 326 -6.86 17.94 -3.46
N PRO A 327 -8.19 17.76 -3.58
CA PRO A 327 -9.03 18.64 -4.40
C PRO A 327 -9.11 20.09 -3.87
N ALA A 328 -8.61 20.37 -2.67
CA ALA A 328 -8.80 21.64 -1.98
C ALA A 328 -7.91 22.80 -2.49
N SER A 329 -6.85 22.55 -3.26
CA SER A 329 -5.92 23.61 -3.69
C SER A 329 -6.39 24.44 -4.90
N GLY A 330 -7.60 24.22 -5.41
CA GLY A 330 -8.03 24.77 -6.71
C GLY A 330 -9.42 25.42 -6.78
N ARG A 331 -10.06 25.84 -5.69
CA ARG A 331 -11.34 26.57 -5.78
C ARG A 331 -11.16 27.99 -6.33
N ARG A 332 -10.94 28.14 -7.63
CA ARG A 332 -11.34 29.36 -8.33
C ARG A 332 -12.87 29.36 -8.41
N ARG A 333 -13.51 30.32 -7.72
CA ARG A 333 -14.94 30.59 -7.87
C ARG A 333 -15.25 30.73 -9.37
N PRO A 334 -16.25 30.03 -9.93
CA PRO A 334 -16.62 30.23 -11.32
C PRO A 334 -17.06 31.70 -11.50
N ARG A 335 -16.39 32.40 -12.43
CA ARG A 335 -16.83 33.72 -12.88
C ARG A 335 -18.23 33.56 -13.48
N ARG A 336 -19.20 34.27 -12.91
CA ARG A 336 -20.57 34.33 -13.40
C ARG A 336 -20.56 35.09 -14.73
N VAL A 337 -20.54 34.39 -15.86
CA VAL A 337 -20.77 35.00 -17.17
C VAL A 337 -22.27 35.22 -17.30
N LYS A 338 -22.73 36.48 -17.27
CA LYS A 338 -24.10 36.85 -17.61
C LYS A 338 -24.25 36.79 -19.14
N GLY A 339 -24.98 35.80 -19.65
CA GLY A 339 -25.53 35.79 -21.02
C GLY A 339 -27.02 36.13 -21.00
N PRO A 340 -27.61 36.67 -22.09
CA PRO A 340 -28.98 37.16 -22.13
C PRO A 340 -30.01 36.00 -22.24
N PRO A 341 -31.28 36.22 -21.87
CA PRO A 341 -32.27 35.15 -21.76
C PRO A 341 -32.81 34.76 -23.15
N GLY A 342 -32.47 33.55 -23.61
CA GLY A 342 -33.05 32.92 -24.80
C GLY A 342 -34.08 31.86 -24.43
N ARG A 343 -35.32 32.03 -24.90
CA ARG A 343 -36.45 31.09 -24.74
C ARG A 343 -36.16 29.76 -25.45
N PHE A 344 -36.38 28.63 -24.77
CA PHE A 344 -36.52 27.33 -25.40
C PHE A 344 -37.91 26.77 -25.11
N LYS A 345 -38.70 26.52 -26.16
CA LYS A 345 -39.98 25.79 -26.11
C LYS A 345 -39.69 24.28 -26.20
N PRO A 346 -40.36 23.41 -25.41
CA PRO A 346 -40.28 21.97 -25.61
C PRO A 346 -41.18 21.53 -26.78
N PRO A 347 -40.79 20.53 -27.58
CA PRO A 347 -41.67 19.97 -28.59
C PRO A 347 -42.71 19.04 -27.96
N THR A 348 -43.97 19.31 -28.26
CA THR A 348 -45.13 18.42 -28.07
C THR A 348 -45.19 17.38 -29.19
N ALA A 349 -45.38 16.10 -28.85
CA ALA A 349 -45.96 15.11 -29.75
C ALA A 349 -46.82 14.10 -28.97
N ARG A 350 -47.95 13.75 -29.58
CA ARG A 350 -49.19 13.25 -28.98
C ARG A 350 -49.19 11.75 -28.67
N ILE A 351 -50.01 11.43 -27.67
CA ILE A 351 -50.50 10.11 -27.25
C ILE A 351 -51.49 9.56 -28.30
N ALA A 352 -51.40 8.27 -28.60
CA ALA A 352 -52.50 7.46 -29.11
C ALA A 352 -52.52 6.13 -28.33
N GLN A 353 -53.60 5.88 -27.59
CA GLN A 353 -53.91 4.57 -27.00
C GLN A 353 -54.58 3.68 -28.06
N PRO A 354 -54.43 2.35 -27.92
CA PRO A 354 -55.65 1.54 -27.84
C PRO A 354 -55.58 0.36 -26.84
N GLY A 355 -56.71 0.14 -26.16
CA GLY A 355 -57.30 -1.19 -25.95
C GLY A 355 -56.79 -2.04 -24.78
N VAL A 356 -57.57 -2.08 -23.70
CA VAL A 356 -57.50 -3.07 -22.61
C VAL A 356 -58.12 -4.40 -23.05
N PRO A 357 -57.55 -5.54 -22.63
CA PRO A 357 -58.37 -6.67 -22.17
C PRO A 357 -58.08 -7.05 -20.72
N ALA A 358 -59.12 -7.55 -20.07
CA ALA A 358 -59.26 -7.83 -18.64
C ALA A 358 -58.53 -9.08 -18.13
N ASP A 359 -58.28 -9.05 -16.82
CA ASP A 359 -58.19 -10.13 -15.82
C ASP A 359 -57.45 -11.44 -16.16
N GLY A 360 -56.34 -11.67 -15.45
CA GLY A 360 -55.65 -12.94 -15.30
C GLY A 360 -54.81 -12.97 -14.01
N ASP A 361 -55.00 -14.00 -13.21
CA ASP A 361 -54.51 -14.19 -11.83
C ASP A 361 -52.99 -14.02 -11.59
N PRO A 362 -52.57 -13.66 -10.36
CA PRO A 362 -51.16 -13.55 -10.00
C PRO A 362 -50.47 -14.94 -9.85
N PRO A 363 -49.18 -15.05 -10.19
CA PRO A 363 -48.41 -16.30 -10.05
C PRO A 363 -48.08 -16.65 -8.59
N PRO A 364 -47.87 -17.94 -8.27
CA PRO A 364 -47.72 -18.42 -6.90
C PRO A 364 -46.35 -18.11 -6.28
N THR A 365 -46.37 -17.91 -4.96
CA THR A 365 -45.21 -17.72 -4.08
C THR A 365 -44.39 -19.02 -3.90
N PRO A 366 -43.05 -18.95 -3.84
CA PRO A 366 -42.20 -20.11 -3.55
C PRO A 366 -42.24 -20.50 -2.06
N PRO A 367 -42.10 -21.80 -1.72
CA PRO A 367 -42.38 -22.31 -0.39
C PRO A 367 -41.28 -22.04 0.64
N SER A 368 -41.71 -21.82 1.88
CA SER A 368 -40.87 -21.72 3.08
C SER A 368 -40.51 -23.12 3.61
N ALA A 369 -39.22 -23.39 3.79
CA ALA A 369 -38.75 -24.61 4.44
C ALA A 369 -38.63 -24.37 5.96
N ARG A 370 -39.57 -24.96 6.72
CA ARG A 370 -39.46 -25.13 8.18
C ARG A 370 -38.81 -26.47 8.51
N HIS A 371 -38.09 -26.45 9.64
CA HIS A 371 -37.51 -27.57 10.37
C HIS A 371 -38.40 -28.81 10.50
N GLY A 372 -37.77 -29.99 10.40
CA GLY A 372 -38.26 -31.26 10.92
C GLY A 372 -37.20 -31.95 11.76
N ARG A 373 -37.51 -32.20 13.04
CA ARG A 373 -36.80 -33.09 13.96
C ARG A 373 -37.47 -34.48 13.92
N GLY A 374 -36.67 -35.53 14.15
CA GLY A 374 -37.07 -36.81 14.74
C GLY A 374 -37.40 -37.94 13.75
N PRO A 375 -37.46 -39.20 14.21
CA PRO A 375 -37.31 -39.69 15.59
C PRO A 375 -35.90 -40.10 16.00
#